data_AF-A0A132GSX6-F1
#
_entry.id   AF-A0A132GSX6-F1
#
_cell.length_a   1.000
_cell.length_b   1.000
_cell.length_c   1.000
_cell.angle_alpha   90.00
_cell.angle_beta   90.00
_cell.angle_gamma   90.00
#
_symmetry.space_group_name_H-M   'P 1'
#
loop_
_entity.id
_entity.type
_entity.pdbx_description
1 polymer ?
#
loop_
_entity_poly.entity_id
_entity_poly.type
_entity_poly.pdbx_seq_one_letter_code
_entity_poly.pdbx_strand_id
1 'polypeptide(L)'
;MCTFAADLQNEKNLLTMFFDGISNSGMMAFSIIYGVTGVVPLIAALYLLLRRANAFAPEVTPPVRLRRWAAAFFMVTALGHVWWYILYALSGDVRSEADLMRTAGYMAAVVLDIVTLQTTFAGTLMAMLQDRRRPVWPAFAAMAPFVAMGVVQMVHPSPRLMWAVIAYVVLLYVTFTAYMAFAVRQYGRWLRDNYADLERKEVWLSHVLSLAFMLLLILYSFTEFDICQLYLLHFSELVFFVFLLWRVETLSDLSGSGIQEDEETRRREYRNTGIQEDGNTGIQEDDAGPSPYTLS
;
A
#
# COMPACT_ATOMS: atom_id res chain seq x y z
N MET A 1 -28.18 4.79 38.70
CA MET A 1 -26.91 4.49 39.41
C MET A 1 -26.65 3.00 39.59
N CYS A 2 -27.65 2.14 39.87
CA CYS A 2 -27.42 0.69 39.99
C CYS A 2 -27.10 -0.05 38.66
N THR A 3 -27.42 0.52 37.49
CA THR A 3 -27.09 -0.07 36.18
C THR A 3 -25.62 0.14 35.79
N PHE A 4 -25.04 1.30 36.13
CA PHE A 4 -23.65 1.62 35.80
C PHE A 4 -22.62 0.74 36.53
N ALA A 5 -22.95 0.30 37.76
CA ALA A 5 -22.08 -0.60 38.51
C ALA A 5 -22.13 -2.05 38.00
N ALA A 6 -23.24 -2.47 37.39
CA ALA A 6 -23.37 -3.80 36.77
C ALA A 6 -22.60 -3.87 35.44
N ASP A 7 -22.62 -2.81 34.63
CA ASP A 7 -21.85 -2.71 33.39
C ASP A 7 -20.33 -2.73 33.65
N LEU A 8 -19.86 -2.02 34.69
CA LEU A 8 -18.43 -2.00 35.05
C LEU A 8 -17.93 -3.36 35.58
N GLN A 9 -18.80 -4.14 36.21
CA GLN A 9 -18.47 -5.50 36.68
C GLN A 9 -18.37 -6.46 35.49
N ASN A 10 -19.15 -6.25 34.43
CA ASN A 10 -19.12 -7.05 33.22
C ASN A 10 -17.87 -6.74 32.36
N GLU A 11 -17.44 -5.48 32.29
CA GLU A 11 -16.16 -5.11 31.64
C GLU A 11 -14.94 -5.71 32.34
N LYS A 12 -14.93 -5.75 33.68
CA LYS A 12 -13.87 -6.42 34.45
C LYS A 12 -13.81 -7.92 34.16
N ASN A 13 -14.98 -8.56 34.01
CA ASN A 13 -15.06 -9.97 33.66
C ASN A 13 -14.53 -10.24 32.25
N LEU A 14 -14.73 -9.31 31.31
CA LEU A 14 -14.27 -9.44 29.91
C LEU A 14 -12.74 -9.36 29.82
N LEU A 15 -12.12 -8.45 30.58
CA LEU A 15 -10.67 -8.36 30.70
C LEU A 15 -10.08 -9.59 31.41
N THR A 16 -10.68 -10.06 32.51
CA THR A 16 -10.17 -11.26 33.20
C THR A 16 -10.36 -12.53 32.36
N MET A 17 -11.47 -12.71 31.65
CA MET A 17 -11.65 -13.85 30.74
C MET A 17 -10.64 -13.82 29.58
N PHE A 18 -10.29 -12.63 29.09
CA PHE A 18 -9.26 -12.45 28.07
C PHE A 18 -7.86 -12.79 28.60
N PHE A 19 -7.50 -12.30 29.79
CA PHE A 19 -6.21 -12.61 30.42
C PHE A 19 -6.10 -14.08 30.88
N ASP A 20 -7.19 -14.68 31.36
CA ASP A 20 -7.25 -16.10 31.69
C ASP A 20 -7.18 -16.97 30.42
N GLY A 21 -7.79 -16.52 29.32
CA GLY A 21 -7.65 -17.11 27.99
C GLY A 21 -6.22 -17.02 27.45
N ILE A 22 -5.50 -15.92 27.72
CA ILE A 22 -4.06 -15.76 27.42
C ILE A 22 -3.20 -16.72 28.24
N SER A 23 -3.63 -17.18 29.41
CA SER A 23 -2.86 -18.16 30.20
C SER A 23 -2.73 -19.53 29.51
N ASN A 24 -3.59 -19.83 28.52
CA ASN A 24 -3.36 -20.94 27.59
C ASN A 24 -2.18 -20.58 26.68
N SER A 25 -1.14 -21.42 26.70
CA SER A 25 0.11 -21.23 25.95
C SER A 25 -0.11 -20.91 24.46
N GLY A 26 -1.16 -21.48 23.85
CA GLY A 26 -1.53 -21.20 22.45
C GLY A 26 -2.05 -19.78 22.18
N MET A 27 -2.80 -19.18 23.11
CA MET A 27 -3.33 -17.81 22.95
C MET A 27 -2.28 -16.74 23.25
N MET A 28 -1.38 -17.02 24.19
CA MET A 28 -0.23 -16.15 24.46
C MET A 28 0.68 -16.05 23.24
N ALA A 29 1.04 -17.19 22.65
CA ALA A 29 1.90 -17.22 21.46
C ALA A 29 1.24 -16.52 20.26
N PHE A 30 -0.08 -16.68 20.08
CA PHE A 30 -0.83 -15.97 19.04
C PHE A 30 -0.82 -14.45 19.28
N SER A 31 -1.05 -14.00 20.51
CA SER A 31 -1.03 -12.58 20.84
C SER A 31 0.35 -11.96 20.62
N ILE A 32 1.43 -12.70 20.91
CA ILE A 32 2.80 -12.27 20.63
C ILE A 32 3.02 -12.11 19.12
N ILE A 33 2.69 -13.13 18.30
CA ILE A 33 2.92 -13.04 16.86
C ILE A 33 2.05 -11.95 16.21
N TYR A 34 0.81 -11.76 16.68
CA TYR A 34 -0.09 -10.68 16.28
C TYR A 34 0.50 -9.30 16.62
N GLY A 35 1.04 -9.14 17.84
CA GLY A 35 1.72 -7.91 18.24
C GLY A 35 2.97 -7.63 17.40
N VAL A 36 3.78 -8.66 17.13
CA VAL A 36 4.98 -8.54 16.29
C VAL A 36 4.62 -8.16 14.85
N THR A 37 3.58 -8.77 14.28
CA THR A 37 3.08 -8.43 12.93
C THR A 37 2.51 -7.02 12.83
N GLY A 38 2.03 -6.42 13.91
CA GLY A 38 1.69 -4.99 13.97
C GLY A 38 2.90 -4.06 14.15
N VAL A 39 3.87 -4.42 15.01
CA VAL A 39 5.01 -3.57 15.36
C VAL A 39 6.08 -3.51 14.26
N VAL A 40 6.37 -4.64 13.61
CA VAL A 40 7.37 -4.70 12.51
C VAL A 40 7.05 -3.72 11.37
N PRO A 41 5.84 -3.68 10.80
CA PRO A 41 5.51 -2.72 9.76
C PRO A 41 5.48 -1.28 10.30
N LEU A 42 5.09 -1.04 11.56
CA LEU A 42 5.22 0.30 12.16
C LEU A 42 6.68 0.80 12.13
N ILE A 43 7.62 -0.05 12.57
CA ILE A 43 9.05 0.25 12.54
C ILE A 43 9.51 0.48 11.09
N ALA A 44 9.09 -0.36 10.15
CA ALA A 44 9.43 -0.20 8.73
C ALA A 44 8.87 1.11 8.14
N ALA A 45 7.66 1.50 8.48
CA ALA A 45 7.05 2.76 8.05
C ALA A 45 7.84 3.97 8.57
N LEU A 46 8.14 4.00 9.88
CA LEU A 46 8.94 5.05 10.50
C LEU A 46 10.34 5.10 9.90
N TYR A 47 10.97 3.94 9.69
CA TYR A 47 12.26 3.82 9.02
C TYR A 47 12.23 4.46 7.62
N LEU A 48 11.23 4.13 6.80
CA LEU A 48 11.15 4.63 5.42
C LEU A 48 10.90 6.15 5.35
N LEU A 49 10.16 6.71 6.32
CA LEU A 49 9.82 8.13 6.39
C LEU A 49 10.93 8.99 7.01
N LEU A 50 11.59 8.49 8.06
CA LEU A 50 12.52 9.28 8.85
C LEU A 50 13.97 9.13 8.37
N ARG A 51 14.34 7.96 7.84
CA ARG A 51 15.72 7.71 7.37
C ARG A 51 15.84 8.02 5.89
N ARG A 52 16.88 8.78 5.52
CA ARG A 52 17.21 9.11 4.12
C ARG A 52 18.10 8.07 3.44
N ALA A 53 18.97 7.42 4.21
CA ALA A 53 19.88 6.38 3.71
C ALA A 53 19.26 4.98 3.85
N ASN A 54 19.58 4.12 2.90
CA ASN A 54 19.21 2.70 2.95
C ASN A 54 20.08 1.94 3.96
N ALA A 55 19.53 0.85 4.51
CA ALA A 55 20.20 -0.06 5.41
C ALA A 55 20.82 -1.25 4.66
N PHE A 56 20.12 -1.80 3.67
CA PHE A 56 20.53 -2.98 2.90
C PHE A 56 21.39 -2.65 1.68
N ALA A 57 21.13 -1.51 1.02
CA ALA A 57 21.85 -1.07 -0.17
C ALA A 57 22.19 0.44 -0.07
N PRO A 58 23.19 0.82 0.77
CA PRO A 58 23.53 2.22 1.05
C PRO A 58 23.87 3.06 -0.19
N GLU A 59 24.38 2.42 -1.23
CA GLU A 59 24.75 3.00 -2.52
C GLU A 59 23.55 3.25 -3.46
N VAL A 60 22.40 2.62 -3.19
CA VAL A 60 21.21 2.76 -4.01
C VAL A 60 20.39 3.95 -3.52
N THR A 61 19.98 4.81 -4.45
CA THR A 61 18.97 5.85 -4.17
C THR A 61 17.60 5.35 -4.62
N PRO A 62 16.66 5.04 -3.71
CA PRO A 62 15.37 4.48 -4.08
C PRO A 62 14.37 5.57 -4.50
N PRO A 63 13.37 5.25 -5.35
CA PRO A 63 12.36 6.21 -5.76
C PRO A 63 11.58 6.76 -4.56
N VAL A 64 11.56 8.09 -4.39
CA VAL A 64 10.85 8.75 -3.29
C VAL A 64 9.37 8.39 -3.26
N ARG A 65 8.75 8.27 -4.44
CA ARG A 65 7.35 7.84 -4.58
C ARG A 65 7.14 6.42 -4.03
N LEU A 66 8.05 5.49 -4.31
CA LEU A 66 7.98 4.11 -3.81
C LEU A 66 8.14 4.07 -2.29
N ARG A 67 9.14 4.77 -1.73
CA ARG A 67 9.32 4.85 -0.27
C ARG A 67 8.06 5.33 0.44
N ARG A 68 7.43 6.40 -0.06
CA ARG A 68 6.21 6.98 0.55
C ARG A 68 5.02 6.03 0.50
N TRP A 69 4.77 5.38 -0.63
CA TRP A 69 3.67 4.43 -0.76
C TRP A 69 3.89 3.17 0.09
N ALA A 70 5.11 2.63 0.09
CA ALA A 70 5.46 1.50 0.95
C ALA A 70 5.34 1.84 2.44
N ALA A 71 5.78 3.04 2.85
CA ALA A 71 5.60 3.51 4.22
C ALA A 71 4.12 3.66 4.59
N ALA A 72 3.29 4.18 3.68
CA ALA A 72 1.85 4.28 3.89
C ALA A 72 1.21 2.89 4.02
N PHE A 73 1.62 1.93 3.19
CA PHE A 73 1.17 0.55 3.27
C PHE A 73 1.53 -0.07 4.63
N PHE A 74 2.79 0.01 5.04
CA PHE A 74 3.22 -0.50 6.34
C PHE A 74 2.51 0.17 7.52
N MET A 75 2.32 1.49 7.47
CA MET A 75 1.60 2.21 8.53
C MET A 75 0.14 1.75 8.61
N VAL A 76 -0.52 1.60 7.46
CA VAL A 76 -1.89 1.08 7.40
C VAL A 76 -1.97 -0.34 7.94
N THR A 77 -1.03 -1.22 7.61
CA THR A 77 -1.00 -2.57 8.18
C THR A 77 -0.84 -2.58 9.70
N ALA A 78 0.02 -1.70 10.25
CA ALA A 78 0.16 -1.54 11.69
C ALA A 78 -1.13 -1.03 12.34
N LEU A 79 -1.77 -0.02 11.75
CA LEU A 79 -3.06 0.49 12.22
C LEU A 79 -4.18 -0.55 12.10
N GLY A 80 -4.11 -1.42 11.08
CA GLY A 80 -4.88 -2.65 10.93
C GLY A 80 -5.05 -3.39 12.24
N HIS A 81 -3.91 -3.74 12.84
CA HIS A 81 -3.88 -4.51 14.07
C HIS A 81 -4.51 -3.75 15.26
N VAL A 82 -4.36 -2.43 15.29
CA VAL A 82 -4.92 -1.58 16.35
C VAL A 82 -6.43 -1.44 16.21
N TRP A 83 -6.95 -1.10 15.03
CA TRP A 83 -8.39 -0.93 14.87
C TRP A 83 -9.14 -2.26 14.88
N TRP A 84 -8.52 -3.37 14.47
CA TRP A 84 -9.13 -4.70 14.65
C TRP A 84 -9.33 -4.98 16.12
N TYR A 85 -8.31 -4.76 16.94
CA TYR A 85 -8.41 -4.92 18.39
C TYR A 85 -9.52 -4.03 18.98
N ILE A 86 -9.54 -2.74 18.63
CA ILE A 86 -10.53 -1.78 19.14
C ILE A 86 -11.95 -2.14 18.68
N LEU A 87 -12.16 -2.35 17.39
CA LEU A 87 -13.48 -2.60 16.81
C LEU A 87 -14.02 -3.98 17.20
N TYR A 88 -13.14 -4.96 17.40
CA TYR A 88 -13.50 -6.26 17.98
C TYR A 88 -13.91 -6.09 19.44
N ALA A 89 -13.15 -5.35 20.25
CA ALA A 89 -13.53 -5.08 21.65
C ALA A 89 -14.87 -4.32 21.75
N LEU A 90 -15.18 -3.45 20.79
CA LEU A 90 -16.45 -2.73 20.70
C LEU A 90 -17.60 -3.56 20.10
N SER A 91 -17.33 -4.75 19.57
CA SER A 91 -18.37 -5.59 18.93
C SER A 91 -19.31 -6.27 19.94
N GLY A 92 -18.99 -6.22 21.23
CA GLY A 92 -19.84 -6.69 22.32
C GLY A 92 -19.90 -8.21 22.45
N ASP A 93 -20.99 -8.70 23.04
CA ASP A 93 -21.14 -10.11 23.45
C ASP A 93 -21.54 -10.98 22.24
N VAL A 94 -20.54 -11.38 21.48
CA VAL A 94 -20.68 -12.19 20.26
C VAL A 94 -20.71 -13.68 20.63
N ARG A 95 -21.83 -14.35 20.37
CA ARG A 95 -22.04 -15.77 20.72
C ARG A 95 -21.63 -16.75 19.63
N SER A 96 -21.50 -16.27 18.39
CA SER A 96 -21.13 -17.09 17.24
C SER A 96 -20.42 -16.26 16.18
N GLU A 97 -19.64 -16.90 15.32
CA GLU A 97 -18.99 -16.26 14.17
C GLU A 97 -20.02 -15.60 13.23
N ALA A 98 -21.17 -16.25 13.03
CA ALA A 98 -22.27 -15.70 12.23
C ALA A 98 -22.85 -14.42 12.84
N ASP A 99 -22.82 -14.27 14.16
CA ASP A 99 -23.21 -13.04 14.85
C ASP A 99 -22.12 -11.98 14.74
N LEU A 100 -20.83 -12.37 14.81
CA LEU A 100 -19.69 -11.47 14.63
C LEU A 100 -19.76 -10.73 13.30
N MET A 101 -19.98 -11.49 12.21
CA MET A 101 -20.07 -10.98 10.84
C MET A 101 -21.26 -10.02 10.63
N ARG A 102 -22.22 -9.99 11.55
CA ARG A 102 -23.38 -9.07 11.51
C ARG A 102 -23.15 -7.80 12.33
N THR A 103 -22.10 -7.74 13.14
CA THR A 103 -21.81 -6.54 13.94
C THR A 103 -21.30 -5.42 13.05
N ALA A 104 -21.74 -4.19 13.34
CA ALA A 104 -21.27 -3.01 12.62
C ALA A 104 -19.76 -2.79 12.85
N GLY A 105 -19.24 -3.10 14.04
CA GLY A 105 -17.82 -3.01 14.38
C GLY A 105 -16.95 -3.91 13.51
N TYR A 106 -17.31 -5.18 13.36
CA TYR A 106 -16.60 -6.11 12.48
C TYR A 106 -16.61 -5.63 11.03
N MET A 107 -17.77 -5.25 10.49
CA MET A 107 -17.81 -4.75 9.11
C MET A 107 -17.07 -3.42 8.93
N ALA A 108 -17.05 -2.55 9.94
CA ALA A 108 -16.25 -1.33 9.88
C ALA A 108 -14.75 -1.65 9.79
N ALA A 109 -14.28 -2.64 10.56
CA ALA A 109 -12.90 -3.11 10.50
C ALA A 109 -12.57 -3.69 9.12
N VAL A 110 -13.42 -4.57 8.58
CA VAL A 110 -13.28 -5.16 7.24
C VAL A 110 -13.24 -4.09 6.15
N VAL A 111 -14.14 -3.11 6.20
CA VAL A 111 -14.18 -2.03 5.21
C VAL A 111 -12.91 -1.19 5.30
N LEU A 112 -12.50 -0.81 6.52
CA LEU A 112 -11.31 0.00 6.73
C LEU A 112 -10.04 -0.72 6.24
N ASP A 113 -9.88 -1.99 6.58
CA ASP A 113 -8.77 -2.83 6.11
C ASP A 113 -8.72 -2.92 4.60
N ILE A 114 -9.80 -3.39 3.97
CA ILE A 114 -9.81 -3.64 2.53
C ILE A 114 -9.56 -2.33 1.78
N VAL A 115 -10.21 -1.23 2.14
CA VAL A 115 -10.01 0.05 1.45
C VAL A 115 -8.58 0.54 1.59
N THR A 116 -8.04 0.55 2.81
CA THR A 116 -6.74 1.17 3.08
C THR A 116 -5.58 0.30 2.61
N LEU A 117 -5.60 -1.01 2.91
CA LEU A 117 -4.55 -1.96 2.50
C LEU A 117 -4.53 -2.11 0.99
N GLN A 118 -5.68 -2.30 0.34
CA GLN A 118 -5.73 -2.47 -1.10
C GLN A 118 -5.17 -1.26 -1.83
N THR A 119 -5.55 -0.08 -1.37
CA THR A 119 -5.17 1.15 -2.03
C THR A 119 -3.71 1.49 -1.84
N THR A 120 -3.19 1.36 -0.62
CA THR A 120 -1.78 1.60 -0.34
C THR A 120 -0.89 0.55 -0.98
N PHE A 121 -1.32 -0.71 -1.05
CA PHE A 121 -0.62 -1.75 -1.79
C PHE A 121 -0.62 -1.50 -3.30
N ALA A 122 -1.77 -1.13 -3.88
CA ALA A 122 -1.84 -0.78 -5.29
C ALA A 122 -0.93 0.41 -5.63
N GLY A 123 -0.91 1.44 -4.78
CA GLY A 123 0.02 2.56 -4.89
C GLY A 123 1.48 2.13 -4.80
N THR A 124 1.81 1.21 -3.89
CA THR A 124 3.16 0.65 -3.72
C THR A 124 3.60 -0.11 -4.97
N LEU A 125 2.77 -0.99 -5.49
CA LEU A 125 3.04 -1.76 -6.69
C LEU A 125 3.20 -0.87 -7.92
N MET A 126 2.31 0.12 -8.11
CA MET A 126 2.45 1.08 -9.21
C MET A 126 3.69 1.96 -9.07
N ALA A 127 4.06 2.36 -7.86
CA ALA A 127 5.30 3.09 -7.62
C ALA A 127 6.55 2.24 -7.86
N MET A 128 6.47 0.92 -7.62
CA MET A 128 7.54 -0.04 -7.89
C MET A 128 7.81 -0.22 -9.38
N LEU A 129 6.77 -0.08 -10.22
CA LEU A 129 6.96 0.02 -11.67
C LEU A 129 7.68 1.31 -12.09
N GLN A 130 7.77 2.33 -11.23
CA GLN A 130 8.31 3.66 -11.54
C GLN A 130 7.64 4.38 -12.72
N ASP A 131 6.50 3.86 -13.22
CA ASP A 131 5.70 4.50 -14.25
C ASP A 131 4.94 5.70 -13.66
N ARG A 132 5.44 6.90 -13.96
CA ARG A 132 4.86 8.17 -13.48
C ARG A 132 3.56 8.55 -14.19
N ARG A 133 3.26 7.93 -15.34
CA ARG A 133 2.04 8.25 -16.12
C ARG A 133 0.81 7.53 -15.59
N ARG A 134 0.99 6.46 -14.80
CA ARG A 134 -0.12 5.69 -14.22
C ARG A 134 -0.62 6.33 -12.92
N PRO A 135 -1.85 6.86 -12.91
CA PRO A 135 -2.44 7.37 -11.69
C PRO A 135 -2.89 6.22 -10.78
N VAL A 136 -2.91 6.48 -9.46
CA VAL A 136 -3.39 5.52 -8.45
C VAL A 136 -4.91 5.63 -8.23
N TRP A 137 -5.53 6.76 -8.62
CA TRP A 137 -6.95 7.03 -8.38
C TRP A 137 -7.92 5.94 -8.90
N PRO A 138 -7.65 5.18 -9.99
CA PRO A 138 -8.57 4.11 -10.40
C PRO A 138 -8.72 3.02 -9.33
N ALA A 139 -7.66 2.74 -8.56
CA ALA A 139 -7.73 1.81 -7.43
C ALA A 139 -8.65 2.35 -6.32
N PHE A 140 -8.56 3.64 -6.01
CA PHE A 140 -9.46 4.30 -5.05
C PHE A 140 -10.92 4.27 -5.52
N ALA A 141 -11.17 4.64 -6.78
CA ALA A 141 -12.51 4.66 -7.36
C ALA A 141 -13.16 3.27 -7.34
N ALA A 142 -12.37 2.22 -7.60
CA ALA A 142 -12.83 0.84 -7.53
C ALA A 142 -13.23 0.39 -6.11
N MET A 143 -12.83 1.09 -5.04
CA MET A 143 -13.28 0.79 -3.68
C MET A 143 -14.68 1.34 -3.38
N ALA A 144 -15.21 2.30 -4.16
CA ALA A 144 -16.47 2.97 -3.83
C ALA A 144 -17.67 2.00 -3.74
N PRO A 145 -17.88 1.03 -4.66
CA PRO A 145 -18.98 0.08 -4.54
C PRO A 145 -18.81 -0.85 -3.33
N PHE A 146 -17.57 -1.24 -2.99
CA PHE A 146 -17.29 -2.03 -1.80
C PHE A 146 -17.65 -1.28 -0.52
N VAL A 147 -17.24 -0.01 -0.40
CA VAL A 147 -17.61 0.85 0.74
C VAL A 147 -19.13 0.99 0.85
N ALA A 148 -19.81 1.25 -0.27
CA ALA A 148 -21.27 1.37 -0.28
C ALA A 148 -21.95 0.10 0.21
N MET A 149 -21.55 -1.08 -0.31
CA MET A 149 -22.09 -2.36 0.13
C MET A 149 -21.76 -2.66 1.61
N GLY A 150 -20.55 -2.30 2.06
CA GLY A 150 -20.14 -2.45 3.45
C GLY A 150 -20.98 -1.60 4.41
N VAL A 151 -21.25 -0.34 4.06
CA VAL A 151 -22.14 0.54 4.82
C VAL A 151 -23.57 -0.02 4.84
N VAL A 152 -24.08 -0.48 3.70
CA VAL A 152 -25.41 -1.12 3.65
C VAL A 152 -25.43 -2.38 4.53
N GLN A 153 -24.37 -3.18 4.54
CA GLN A 153 -24.27 -4.38 5.38
C GLN A 153 -24.21 -4.05 6.87
N MET A 154 -23.62 -2.91 7.27
CA MET A 154 -23.64 -2.46 8.67
C MET A 154 -25.05 -2.07 9.13
N VAL A 155 -25.85 -1.47 8.24
CA VAL A 155 -27.22 -1.01 8.56
C VAL A 155 -28.24 -2.15 8.43
N HIS A 156 -28.06 -3.01 7.42
CA HIS A 156 -28.96 -4.11 7.07
C HIS A 156 -28.18 -5.41 6.85
N PRO A 157 -27.72 -6.07 7.92
CA PRO A 157 -26.93 -7.29 7.82
C PRO A 157 -27.68 -8.39 7.07
N SER A 158 -27.15 -8.82 5.93
CA SER A 158 -27.75 -9.85 5.08
C SER A 158 -26.70 -10.86 4.64
N PRO A 159 -26.94 -12.17 4.77
CA PRO A 159 -26.02 -13.19 4.26
C PRO A 159 -25.79 -13.05 2.75
N ARG A 160 -26.84 -12.70 1.98
CA ARG A 160 -26.74 -12.52 0.53
C ARG A 160 -25.85 -11.33 0.16
N LEU A 161 -25.97 -10.23 0.91
CA LEU A 161 -25.15 -9.04 0.69
C LEU A 161 -23.69 -9.33 1.08
N MET A 162 -23.44 -10.08 2.15
CA MET A 162 -22.09 -10.53 2.52
C MET A 162 -21.43 -11.32 1.38
N TRP A 163 -22.13 -12.29 0.79
CA TRP A 163 -21.60 -13.03 -0.37
C TRP A 163 -21.32 -12.13 -1.57
N ALA A 164 -22.16 -11.12 -1.82
CA ALA A 164 -21.92 -10.13 -2.87
C ALA A 164 -20.67 -9.27 -2.58
N VAL A 165 -20.46 -8.86 -1.33
CA VAL A 165 -19.27 -8.13 -0.87
C VAL A 165 -18.01 -8.98 -1.11
N ILE A 166 -18.02 -10.24 -0.67
CA ILE A 166 -16.92 -11.19 -0.86
C ILE A 166 -16.61 -11.38 -2.36
N ALA A 167 -17.62 -11.66 -3.16
CA ALA A 167 -17.47 -11.86 -4.60
C ALA A 167 -16.89 -10.61 -5.29
N TYR A 168 -17.32 -9.42 -4.88
CA TYR A 168 -16.81 -8.16 -5.40
C TYR A 168 -15.34 -7.93 -5.04
N VAL A 169 -14.95 -8.22 -3.79
CA VAL A 169 -13.56 -8.15 -3.35
C VAL A 169 -12.66 -9.09 -4.16
N VAL A 170 -13.08 -10.35 -4.33
CA VAL A 170 -12.36 -11.31 -5.18
C VAL A 170 -12.23 -10.82 -6.62
N LEU A 171 -13.31 -10.28 -7.20
CA LEU A 171 -13.29 -9.71 -8.55
C LEU A 171 -12.32 -8.53 -8.66
N LEU A 172 -12.30 -7.63 -7.67
CA LEU A 172 -11.34 -6.51 -7.62
C LEU A 172 -9.90 -7.02 -7.64
N TYR A 173 -9.60 -8.04 -6.86
CA TYR A 173 -8.27 -8.65 -6.81
C TYR A 173 -7.84 -9.30 -8.11
N VAL A 174 -8.72 -10.10 -8.72
CA VAL A 174 -8.46 -10.73 -10.02
C VAL A 174 -8.23 -9.67 -11.09
N THR A 175 -9.08 -8.64 -11.13
CA THR A 175 -8.98 -7.54 -12.09
C THR A 175 -7.69 -6.75 -11.90
N PHE A 176 -7.34 -6.41 -10.65
CA PHE A 176 -6.12 -5.69 -10.34
C PHE A 176 -4.87 -6.51 -10.69
N THR A 177 -4.87 -7.81 -10.40
CA THR A 177 -3.78 -8.73 -10.76
C THR A 177 -3.58 -8.80 -12.27
N ALA A 178 -4.67 -8.92 -13.04
CA ALA A 178 -4.63 -8.92 -14.50
C ALA A 178 -4.10 -7.57 -15.04
N TYR A 179 -4.57 -6.46 -14.48
CA TYR A 179 -4.07 -5.12 -14.80
C TYR A 179 -2.57 -4.99 -14.53
N MET A 180 -2.10 -5.46 -13.37
CA MET A 180 -0.68 -5.39 -13.02
C MET A 180 0.18 -6.29 -13.93
N ALA A 181 -0.30 -7.48 -14.29
CA ALA A 181 0.39 -8.33 -15.26
C ALA A 181 0.55 -7.64 -16.63
N PHE A 182 -0.48 -6.91 -17.07
CA PHE A 182 -0.39 -6.08 -18.28
C PHE A 182 0.59 -4.91 -18.10
N ALA A 183 0.51 -4.19 -16.98
CA ALA A 183 1.37 -3.04 -16.71
C ALA A 183 2.85 -3.43 -16.63
N VAL A 184 3.19 -4.53 -15.95
CA VAL A 184 4.54 -5.10 -15.88
C VAL A 184 5.05 -5.45 -17.28
N ARG A 185 4.22 -6.09 -18.12
CA ARG A 185 4.59 -6.44 -19.50
C ARG A 185 4.88 -5.21 -20.35
N GLN A 186 4.00 -4.20 -20.26
CA GLN A 186 4.18 -2.95 -21.01
C GLN A 186 5.45 -2.22 -20.54
N TYR A 187 5.65 -2.13 -19.23
CA TYR A 187 6.83 -1.47 -18.65
C TYR A 187 8.13 -2.23 -18.97
N GLY A 188 8.11 -3.56 -18.94
CA GLY A 188 9.25 -4.40 -19.32
C GLY A 188 9.62 -4.30 -20.80
N ARG A 189 8.65 -4.05 -21.70
CA ARG A 189 8.93 -3.69 -23.10
C ARG A 189 9.64 -2.33 -23.17
N TRP A 190 9.06 -1.32 -22.53
CA TRP A 190 9.66 0.03 -22.49
C TRP A 190 11.09 0.01 -21.92
N LEU A 191 11.34 -0.73 -20.83
CA LEU A 191 12.69 -0.87 -20.27
C LEU A 191 13.67 -1.48 -21.28
N ARG A 192 13.26 -2.53 -22.00
CA ARG A 192 14.08 -3.17 -23.04
C ARG A 192 14.46 -2.23 -24.17
N ASP A 193 13.53 -1.35 -24.55
CA ASP A 193 13.73 -0.43 -25.66
C ASP A 193 14.60 0.77 -25.26
N ASN A 194 14.72 1.10 -23.97
CA ASN A 194 15.38 2.32 -23.48
C ASN A 194 16.63 2.07 -22.63
N TYR A 195 16.87 0.85 -22.13
CA TYR A 195 18.04 0.51 -21.31
C TYR A 195 18.67 -0.81 -21.77
N ALA A 196 19.92 -0.75 -22.21
CA ALA A 196 20.67 -1.90 -22.75
C ALA A 196 21.09 -2.92 -21.68
N ASP A 197 21.21 -2.49 -20.42
CA ASP A 197 21.58 -3.35 -19.29
C ASP A 197 20.38 -3.54 -18.34
N LEU A 198 19.69 -4.67 -18.52
CA LEU A 198 18.50 -5.05 -17.77
C LEU A 198 18.80 -6.10 -16.69
N GLU A 199 20.03 -6.61 -16.62
CA GLU A 199 20.41 -7.72 -15.73
C GLU A 199 20.16 -7.38 -14.25
N ARG A 200 20.04 -6.10 -13.89
CA ARG A 200 19.77 -5.66 -12.50
C ARG A 200 18.32 -5.27 -12.19
N LYS A 201 17.38 -5.35 -13.15
CA LYS A 201 16.02 -4.82 -12.96
C LYS A 201 14.97 -5.92 -13.06
N GLU A 202 15.00 -6.83 -12.09
CA GLU A 202 13.97 -7.86 -11.82
C GLU A 202 12.63 -7.26 -11.33
N VAL A 203 12.18 -6.18 -11.95
CA VAL A 203 10.94 -5.47 -11.59
C VAL A 203 9.75 -6.42 -11.72
N TRP A 204 9.76 -7.32 -12.72
CA TRP A 204 8.70 -8.31 -12.88
C TRP A 204 8.67 -9.36 -11.76
N LEU A 205 9.83 -9.83 -11.29
CA LEU A 205 9.90 -10.92 -10.31
C LEU A 205 9.40 -10.45 -8.95
N SER A 206 9.83 -9.26 -8.51
CA SER A 206 9.33 -8.67 -7.27
C SER A 206 7.84 -8.36 -7.31
N HIS A 207 7.32 -8.06 -8.51
CA HIS A 207 5.91 -7.78 -8.72
C HIS A 207 5.05 -9.04 -8.69
N VAL A 208 5.49 -10.09 -9.38
CA VAL A 208 4.84 -11.40 -9.39
C VAL A 208 4.85 -11.99 -7.98
N LEU A 209 5.96 -11.88 -7.25
CA LEU A 209 6.04 -12.37 -5.88
C LEU A 209 5.10 -11.59 -4.95
N SER A 210 5.05 -10.26 -5.08
CA SER A 210 4.12 -9.45 -4.26
C SER A 210 2.65 -9.75 -4.56
N LEU A 211 2.31 -9.99 -5.83
CA LEU A 211 0.95 -10.41 -6.22
C LEU A 211 0.62 -11.83 -5.75
N ALA A 212 1.58 -12.76 -5.82
CA ALA A 212 1.41 -14.12 -5.34
C ALA A 212 1.20 -14.16 -3.83
N PHE A 213 1.97 -13.38 -3.07
CA PHE A 213 1.76 -13.23 -1.63
C PHE A 213 0.40 -12.62 -1.33
N MET A 214 -0.01 -11.57 -2.06
CA MET A 214 -1.33 -10.97 -1.86
C MET A 214 -2.45 -11.97 -2.15
N LEU A 215 -2.37 -12.71 -3.25
CA LEU A 215 -3.33 -13.75 -3.59
C LEU A 215 -3.38 -14.84 -2.52
N LEU A 216 -2.23 -15.25 -2.00
CA LEU A 216 -2.15 -16.20 -0.91
C LEU A 216 -2.87 -15.68 0.33
N LEU A 217 -2.62 -14.43 0.76
CA LEU A 217 -3.27 -13.79 1.92
C LEU A 217 -4.80 -13.71 1.75
N ILE A 218 -5.28 -13.45 0.54
CA ILE A 218 -6.72 -13.36 0.25
C ILE A 218 -7.37 -14.74 0.29
N LEU A 219 -6.77 -15.72 -0.39
CA LEU A 219 -7.27 -17.10 -0.37
C LEU A 219 -7.29 -17.64 1.06
N TYR A 220 -6.31 -17.24 1.86
CA TYR A 220 -6.23 -17.55 3.26
C TYR A 220 -7.34 -16.94 4.11
N SER A 221 -7.76 -15.73 3.75
CA SER A 221 -8.82 -15.01 4.46
C SER A 221 -10.21 -15.63 4.24
N PHE A 222 -10.31 -16.65 3.40
CA PHE A 222 -11.54 -17.39 3.10
C PHE A 222 -11.51 -18.85 3.58
N THR A 223 -10.45 -19.31 4.25
CA THR A 223 -10.41 -20.63 4.87
C THR A 223 -10.84 -20.57 6.34
N GLU A 224 -11.54 -21.60 6.82
CA GLU A 224 -11.97 -21.68 8.22
C GLU A 224 -10.77 -21.57 9.18
N PHE A 225 -10.86 -20.67 10.15
CA PHE A 225 -9.73 -20.28 11.01
C PHE A 225 -9.36 -21.37 12.03
N ASP A 226 -8.44 -22.26 11.65
CA ASP A 226 -7.64 -22.99 12.64
C ASP A 226 -6.50 -22.10 13.18
N ILE A 227 -6.09 -22.29 14.42
CA ILE A 227 -5.02 -21.52 15.05
C ILE A 227 -3.69 -21.73 14.30
N CYS A 228 -3.41 -22.96 13.82
CA CYS A 228 -2.26 -23.25 12.98
C CYS A 228 -2.28 -22.39 11.71
N GLN A 229 -3.48 -22.17 11.18
CA GLN A 229 -3.63 -21.34 10.02
C GLN A 229 -3.30 -19.88 10.34
N LEU A 230 -3.83 -19.31 11.41
CA LEU A 230 -3.51 -17.94 11.80
C LEU A 230 -2.00 -17.70 11.99
N TYR A 231 -1.25 -18.69 12.52
CA TYR A 231 0.21 -18.59 12.60
C TYR A 231 0.90 -18.52 11.24
N LEU A 232 0.50 -19.38 10.29
CA LEU A 232 1.07 -19.39 8.94
C LEU A 232 0.78 -18.07 8.19
N LEU A 233 -0.40 -17.47 8.42
CA LEU A 233 -0.75 -16.16 7.88
C LEU A 233 0.25 -15.11 8.35
N HIS A 234 0.38 -14.95 9.67
CA HIS A 234 1.25 -13.94 10.26
C HIS A 234 2.74 -14.15 9.93
N PHE A 235 3.19 -15.40 9.86
CA PHE A 235 4.55 -15.69 9.41
C PHE A 235 4.75 -15.26 7.94
N SER A 236 3.78 -15.57 7.08
CA SER A 236 3.81 -15.17 5.67
C SER A 236 3.80 -13.64 5.51
N GLU A 237 3.04 -12.92 6.35
CA GLU A 237 3.05 -11.46 6.40
C GLU A 237 4.42 -10.90 6.77
N LEU A 238 5.08 -11.44 7.80
CA LEU A 238 6.42 -10.99 8.19
C LEU A 238 7.44 -11.20 7.05
N VAL A 239 7.42 -12.38 6.42
CA VAL A 239 8.28 -12.66 5.25
C VAL A 239 8.00 -11.65 4.14
N PHE A 240 6.73 -11.37 3.87
CA PHE A 240 6.32 -10.40 2.87
C PHE A 240 6.78 -8.97 3.22
N PHE A 241 6.68 -8.53 4.48
CA PHE A 241 7.14 -7.19 4.89
C PHE A 241 8.65 -7.04 4.75
N VAL A 242 9.42 -8.06 5.16
CA VAL A 242 10.88 -8.07 5.00
C VAL A 242 11.24 -8.01 3.51
N PHE A 243 10.58 -8.83 2.69
CA PHE A 243 10.79 -8.82 1.24
C PHE A 243 10.47 -7.45 0.62
N LEU A 244 9.32 -6.86 0.97
CA LEU A 244 8.90 -5.58 0.43
C LEU A 244 9.85 -4.46 0.85
N LEU A 245 10.29 -4.42 2.11
CA LEU A 245 11.25 -3.44 2.60
C LEU A 245 12.59 -3.57 1.88
N TRP A 246 13.12 -4.79 1.78
CA TRP A 246 14.33 -5.08 1.01
C TRP A 246 14.19 -4.61 -0.43
N ARG A 247 13.02 -4.82 -1.06
CA ARG A 247 12.79 -4.39 -2.43
C ARG A 247 12.75 -2.87 -2.59
N VAL A 248 12.13 -2.17 -1.64
CA VAL A 248 12.07 -0.70 -1.63
C VAL A 248 13.47 -0.10 -1.58
N GLU A 249 14.39 -0.71 -0.82
CA GLU A 249 15.76 -0.21 -0.70
C GLU A 249 16.66 -0.57 -1.88
N THR A 250 16.50 -1.77 -2.45
CA THR A 250 17.35 -2.24 -3.55
C THR A 250 16.94 -1.72 -4.92
N LEU A 251 15.72 -1.20 -5.07
CA LEU A 251 15.26 -0.66 -6.35
C LEU A 251 15.80 0.76 -6.57
N SER A 252 16.67 0.94 -7.57
CA SER A 252 17.24 2.25 -7.93
C SER A 252 16.24 3.14 -8.68
N ASP A 253 16.24 4.45 -8.40
CA ASP A 253 15.47 5.45 -9.14
C ASP A 253 16.05 5.68 -10.55
N LEU A 254 15.20 5.53 -11.58
CA LEU A 254 15.59 5.69 -12.98
C LEU A 254 15.51 7.14 -13.48
N SER A 255 15.00 8.07 -12.68
CA SER A 255 14.81 9.45 -13.14
C SER A 255 16.08 10.26 -13.30
N GLY A 256 17.20 9.83 -12.70
CA GLY A 256 18.49 10.50 -12.83
C GLY A 256 19.27 10.12 -14.09
N SER A 257 19.22 8.85 -14.52
CA SER A 257 20.10 8.35 -15.59
C SER A 257 19.66 8.78 -16.99
N GLY A 258 18.35 8.83 -17.26
CA GLY A 258 17.84 9.18 -18.59
C GLY A 258 17.93 10.68 -18.93
N ILE A 259 17.86 11.57 -17.94
CA ILE A 259 17.94 13.02 -18.17
C ILE A 259 19.40 13.47 -18.31
N GLN A 260 20.31 12.93 -17.50
CA GLN A 260 21.73 13.29 -17.58
C GLN A 260 22.38 12.84 -18.90
N GLU A 261 22.08 11.63 -19.38
CA GLU A 261 22.61 11.18 -20.67
C GLU A 261 22.02 11.98 -21.84
N ASP A 262 20.73 12.30 -21.83
CA ASP A 262 20.10 13.07 -22.92
C ASP A 262 20.59 14.53 -22.93
N GLU A 263 20.84 15.13 -21.76
CA GLU A 263 21.34 16.50 -21.63
C GLU A 263 22.84 16.61 -21.92
N GLU A 264 23.66 15.62 -21.56
CA GLU A 264 25.07 15.55 -21.98
C GLU A 264 25.20 15.25 -23.47
N THR A 265 24.36 14.38 -24.02
CA THR A 265 24.35 14.08 -25.47
C THR A 265 23.91 15.30 -26.25
N ARG A 266 22.85 15.99 -25.80
CA ARG A 266 22.40 17.25 -26.39
C ARG A 266 23.46 18.35 -26.25
N ARG A 267 24.14 18.48 -25.09
CA ARG A 267 25.27 19.42 -24.92
C ARG A 267 26.47 19.08 -25.81
N ARG A 268 26.79 17.79 -26.01
CA ARG A 268 27.84 17.36 -26.94
C ARG A 268 27.45 17.64 -28.39
N GLU A 269 26.19 17.45 -28.75
CA GLU A 269 25.67 17.76 -30.08
C GLU A 269 25.67 19.27 -30.35
N TYR A 270 25.29 20.10 -29.38
CA TYR A 270 25.45 21.57 -29.45
C TYR A 270 26.92 21.99 -29.54
N ARG A 271 27.83 21.32 -28.81
CA ARG A 271 29.27 21.61 -28.90
C ARG A 271 29.87 21.19 -30.25
N ASN A 272 29.40 20.09 -30.85
CA ASN A 272 29.90 19.59 -32.13
C ASN A 272 29.27 20.28 -33.35
N THR A 273 28.09 20.90 -33.22
CA THR A 273 27.47 21.67 -34.32
C THR A 273 28.06 23.07 -34.51
N GLY A 274 29.00 23.49 -33.65
CA GLY A 274 29.84 24.66 -33.91
C GLY A 274 29.08 25.99 -34.01
N ILE A 275 27.90 26.10 -33.40
CA ILE A 275 27.18 27.38 -33.30
C ILE A 275 27.87 28.21 -32.21
N GLN A 276 28.95 28.87 -32.60
CA GLN A 276 29.54 29.98 -31.87
C GLN A 276 28.60 31.17 -32.08
N GLU A 277 27.92 31.61 -31.01
CA GLU A 277 27.19 32.88 -31.02
C GLU A 277 28.18 34.03 -31.18
N ASP A 278 28.56 34.30 -32.43
CA ASP A 278 29.05 35.62 -32.83
C ASP A 278 27.82 36.54 -32.85
N GLY A 279 27.63 37.28 -31.74
CA GLY A 279 26.43 38.07 -31.51
C GLY A 279 26.68 39.43 -30.87
N ASN A 280 27.86 40.03 -31.09
CA ASN A 280 28.05 41.45 -30.89
C ASN A 280 27.20 42.23 -31.91
N THR A 281 25.99 42.63 -31.54
CA THR A 281 25.32 43.77 -32.17
C THR A 281 24.79 44.69 -31.08
N GLY A 282 25.65 45.65 -30.71
CA GLY A 282 25.16 46.89 -30.14
C GLY A 282 24.26 47.57 -31.17
N ILE A 283 22.97 47.63 -30.87
CA ILE A 283 22.05 48.59 -31.47
C ILE A 283 21.45 49.37 -30.31
N GLN A 284 22.01 50.55 -30.13
CA GLN A 284 21.42 51.65 -29.39
C GLN A 284 20.56 52.42 -30.40
N GLU A 285 19.24 52.36 -30.28
CA GLU A 285 18.34 53.36 -30.84
C GLU A 285 17.24 53.70 -29.84
N ASP A 286 17.08 55.01 -29.69
CA ASP A 286 16.24 55.75 -28.77
C ASP A 286 14.75 55.76 -29.17
N ASP A 287 13.96 56.20 -28.18
CA ASP A 287 12.75 57.01 -28.30
C ASP A 287 11.37 56.40 -28.64
N ALA A 288 10.54 56.46 -27.59
CA ALA A 288 9.23 57.14 -27.53
C ALA A 288 8.03 56.60 -28.31
N GLY A 289 7.04 56.09 -27.57
CA GLY A 289 5.63 56.06 -28.01
C GLY A 289 4.73 55.12 -27.19
N PRO A 290 3.58 55.57 -26.65
CA PRO A 290 2.84 54.85 -25.62
C PRO A 290 1.84 53.79 -26.14
N SER A 291 1.59 52.80 -25.26
CA SER A 291 0.37 51.98 -25.09
C SER A 291 -0.94 52.80 -25.27
N PRO A 292 -2.17 52.26 -25.51
CA PRO A 292 -2.67 50.90 -25.25
C PRO A 292 -3.70 50.30 -26.26
N TYR A 293 -3.87 48.98 -26.28
CA TYR A 293 -5.18 48.37 -26.58
C TYR A 293 -5.45 47.15 -25.69
N THR A 294 -6.39 47.37 -24.78
CA THR A 294 -7.21 46.41 -24.04
C THR A 294 -8.33 45.82 -24.92
N LEU A 295 -8.93 44.72 -24.42
CA LEU A 295 -10.17 44.02 -24.81
C LEU A 295 -9.93 42.85 -25.79
N SER A 296 -10.39 41.62 -25.54
CA SER A 296 -11.46 41.10 -24.66
C SER A 296 -11.16 39.67 -24.21
#